data_AF-A0A9P2ZWB3-F1
#
_entry.id   AF-A0A9P2ZWB3-F1
#
_cell.length_a   1.000
_cell.length_b   1.000
_cell.length_c   1.000
_cell.angle_alpha   90.00
_cell.angle_beta   90.00
_cell.angle_gamma   90.00
#
_symmetry.space_group_name_H-M   'P 1'
#
loop_
_entity.id
_entity.type
_entity.pdbx_description
1 polymer ?
#
loop_
_entity_poly.entity_id
_entity_poly.type
_entity_poly.pdbx_seq_one_letter_code
_entity_poly.pdbx_strand_id
1 'polypeptide(L)'
;MTSPTNASIPASSPPLPPQREPSSLSAPPQPADPSLTSPIPPLPDILRLNRVPSRPQSKSPKPANPPNPPKPLTRPSRPRQHSSPPPAGPSSFTPLAPTSSRLSLSSTNQTFVEAPGLVAALPSLARQSTITTIRQRERESQREKETQRERDRDRDRDRGQERDPDIAVSTRLAGGDGDGDGERSDVLVEEKDVLRDGQTVEEEIEGGTPKKAVLVLPDGQEIEYPDGGKEAWLAVVGGLAALFCGFGLTASLGAFQTYYRTSLLSDYSSSTIAWVTGTQGFFAFFLTAFTGSLFDKYGHRPLVASGTFLVTFGYMMLSLCHAYWQLFICHAAIIAPGINLMFISPVGVVGQWFFVKRGLAFGIMMMGASVGAVVWPLLVANLPQRIGFGWTVRLIGFICLLCGITAFFLLKTRLPPKPAGPFFYARAFRDPAYCCLALASLTYIFSFFTFLMFIGTYGQLVGMGTLASYLLVIVNASSGPGRIIFGLSADFLGVYNVSSVSVAVMAVLYWCWMTNPPASALIAIAVIFGFASGAFVSLQAPMCTSHATDMRVAGTMVGQVLFFQSFGQLLGPPIFGKLLGTGTAAEQAARSSHAISFGASMMTASALFLFIARFSIDKRPFAKV
;
A
#
# COMPACT_ATOMS: atom_id res chain seq x y z
N MET A 1 64.78 24.99 26.31
CA MET A 1 65.97 25.87 26.26
C MET A 1 66.91 25.34 25.18
N THR A 2 67.81 26.20 24.66
CA THR A 2 69.05 25.86 23.90
C THR A 2 68.98 24.92 22.68
N SER A 3 69.16 25.48 21.48
CA SER A 3 69.96 24.90 20.38
C SER A 3 71.45 25.33 20.55
N PRO A 4 72.45 25.05 19.67
CA PRO A 4 72.53 25.20 18.19
C PRO A 4 73.02 23.89 17.49
N THR A 5 73.71 23.75 16.32
CA THR A 5 74.46 24.69 15.44
C THR A 5 74.59 24.23 13.96
N ASN A 6 74.74 25.23 13.10
CA ASN A 6 75.08 25.33 11.66
C ASN A 6 76.13 24.40 11.00
N ALA A 7 75.89 24.08 9.71
CA ALA A 7 76.76 24.30 8.51
C ALA A 7 76.09 23.61 7.27
N SER A 8 76.22 24.03 5.99
CA SER A 8 76.74 25.24 5.31
C SER A 8 76.12 25.35 3.87
N ILE A 9 76.24 26.51 3.18
CA ILE A 9 75.62 26.86 1.87
C ILE A 9 76.60 27.78 1.08
N PRO A 10 76.92 27.56 -0.23
CA PRO A 10 76.22 28.20 -1.38
C PRO A 10 76.26 27.42 -2.73
N ALA A 11 75.58 27.80 -3.83
CA ALA A 11 74.35 28.56 -4.08
C ALA A 11 73.92 28.48 -5.58
N SER A 12 72.64 28.72 -5.91
CA SER A 12 72.21 29.39 -7.15
C SER A 12 70.70 29.72 -7.15
N SER A 13 70.34 30.91 -7.69
CA SER A 13 68.99 31.35 -8.14
C SER A 13 67.80 31.38 -7.14
N PRO A 14 67.34 32.57 -6.69
CA PRO A 14 66.17 32.74 -5.80
C PRO A 14 64.86 33.21 -6.49
N PRO A 15 63.67 33.04 -5.86
CA PRO A 15 62.37 33.55 -6.32
C PRO A 15 61.87 34.80 -5.55
N LEU A 16 60.91 35.56 -6.10
CA LEU A 16 60.15 36.61 -5.38
C LEU A 16 58.66 36.70 -5.81
N PRO A 17 57.74 37.25 -4.97
CA PRO A 17 56.30 36.90 -5.03
C PRO A 17 55.33 38.14 -5.10
N PRO A 18 54.27 38.35 -4.26
CA PRO A 18 52.98 38.86 -4.74
C PRO A 18 52.73 40.35 -4.47
N GLN A 19 51.60 40.89 -4.97
CA GLN A 19 51.08 42.22 -4.64
C GLN A 19 49.64 42.21 -4.12
N ARG A 20 49.25 43.31 -3.46
CA ARG A 20 47.95 43.55 -2.80
C ARG A 20 47.23 44.77 -3.42
N GLU A 21 45.98 44.93 -2.96
CA GLU A 21 45.09 46.11 -3.02
C GLU A 21 45.73 47.50 -3.15
N PRO A 22 44.96 48.45 -3.69
CA PRO A 22 44.80 49.73 -2.98
C PRO A 22 43.34 50.13 -2.76
N SER A 23 43.10 50.95 -1.73
CA SER A 23 41.83 51.61 -1.43
C SER A 23 42.05 53.09 -1.12
N SER A 24 41.28 54.00 -1.75
CA SER A 24 41.26 55.42 -1.40
C SER A 24 39.93 56.09 -1.81
N LEU A 25 39.60 57.23 -1.19
CA LEU A 25 38.33 57.95 -1.35
C LEU A 25 38.45 59.12 -2.33
N SER A 26 37.39 59.36 -3.11
CA SER A 26 36.86 60.70 -3.42
C SER A 26 35.47 60.59 -4.06
N ALA A 27 34.72 61.68 -4.13
CA ALA A 27 33.32 61.76 -4.58
C ALA A 27 33.11 62.97 -5.52
N PRO A 28 31.88 63.35 -5.88
CA PRO A 28 30.96 62.69 -6.80
C PRO A 28 30.68 63.57 -8.05
N PRO A 29 29.82 63.11 -8.98
CA PRO A 29 28.95 64.03 -9.72
C PRO A 29 27.45 63.68 -9.60
N GLN A 30 26.60 64.67 -9.89
CA GLN A 30 25.13 64.58 -9.88
C GLN A 30 24.58 65.22 -11.21
N PRO A 31 23.26 65.36 -11.44
CA PRO A 31 22.48 64.48 -12.33
C PRO A 31 21.98 65.16 -13.64
N ALA A 32 20.89 64.61 -14.22
CA ALA A 32 20.25 64.93 -15.51
C ALA A 32 20.85 64.17 -16.73
N ASP A 33 20.10 63.87 -17.80
CA ASP A 33 18.76 64.36 -18.21
C ASP A 33 17.90 63.21 -18.84
N PRO A 34 16.55 63.29 -18.87
CA PRO A 34 15.69 62.15 -19.22
C PRO A 34 15.10 62.18 -20.64
N SER A 35 15.11 61.04 -21.34
CA SER A 35 14.22 60.80 -22.50
C SER A 35 14.02 59.31 -22.80
N LEU A 36 13.02 58.98 -23.64
CA LEU A 36 12.76 57.66 -24.25
C LEU A 36 12.29 56.53 -23.31
N THR A 37 11.07 56.66 -22.76
CA THR A 37 10.19 55.51 -22.50
C THR A 37 8.97 55.55 -23.46
N SER A 38 8.52 54.37 -23.91
CA SER A 38 7.40 54.21 -24.86
C SER A 38 6.21 53.48 -24.19
N PRO A 39 4.98 53.55 -24.75
CA PRO A 39 3.78 53.66 -23.93
C PRO A 39 3.11 52.35 -23.48
N ILE A 40 2.33 52.48 -22.40
CA ILE A 40 1.47 51.46 -21.80
C ILE A 40 0.07 51.51 -22.47
N PRO A 41 -0.59 50.37 -22.77
CA PRO A 41 -1.98 50.35 -23.28
C PRO A 41 -3.02 50.63 -22.17
N PRO A 42 -4.17 51.26 -22.48
CA PRO A 42 -5.10 51.80 -21.48
C PRO A 42 -6.08 50.78 -20.88
N LEU A 43 -6.55 51.06 -19.66
CA LEU A 43 -7.78 50.49 -19.08
C LEU A 43 -9.02 51.30 -19.56
N PRO A 44 -10.20 50.65 -19.71
CA PRO A 44 -11.47 51.34 -19.96
C PRO A 44 -12.13 51.87 -18.67
N ASP A 45 -12.97 52.89 -18.82
CA ASP A 45 -13.54 53.69 -17.73
C ASP A 45 -14.58 52.99 -16.83
N ILE A 46 -14.65 53.47 -15.58
CA ILE A 46 -15.81 53.29 -14.69
C ILE A 46 -16.35 54.68 -14.32
N LEU A 47 -17.53 55.05 -14.82
CA LEU A 47 -18.33 56.12 -14.21
C LEU A 47 -19.81 56.12 -14.67
N ARG A 48 -20.73 55.74 -13.78
CA ARG A 48 -22.02 56.44 -13.60
C ARG A 48 -22.68 56.08 -12.27
N LEU A 49 -23.07 57.13 -11.54
CA LEU A 49 -23.59 57.07 -10.18
C LEU A 49 -25.05 56.56 -10.12
N ASN A 50 -25.47 56.03 -8.97
CA ASN A 50 -26.49 56.74 -8.18
C ASN A 50 -26.61 56.32 -6.69
N ARG A 51 -26.58 57.33 -5.82
CA ARG A 51 -27.30 57.52 -4.53
C ARG A 51 -27.12 56.52 -3.36
N VAL A 52 -26.44 57.02 -2.33
CA VAL A 52 -26.63 56.70 -0.89
C VAL A 52 -27.90 57.44 -0.37
N PRO A 53 -28.59 56.96 0.68
CA PRO A 53 -28.27 57.31 2.09
C PRO A 53 -28.39 56.09 3.06
N SER A 54 -27.63 55.84 4.12
CA SER A 54 -26.77 56.57 5.08
C SER A 54 -27.35 56.68 6.51
N ARG A 55 -27.00 55.69 7.38
CA ARG A 55 -27.05 55.73 8.87
C ARG A 55 -28.47 55.72 9.54
N PRO A 56 -28.60 55.50 10.88
CA PRO A 56 -27.59 55.46 11.96
C PRO A 56 -27.52 54.17 12.82
N GLN A 57 -26.80 54.25 13.94
CA GLN A 57 -26.52 53.17 14.92
C GLN A 57 -27.63 53.04 15.99
N SER A 58 -27.73 51.89 16.69
CA SER A 58 -27.48 51.84 18.16
C SER A 58 -27.70 50.46 18.82
N LYS A 59 -26.93 50.22 19.90
CA LYS A 59 -27.19 49.48 21.17
C LYS A 59 -27.90 48.10 21.21
N SER A 60 -27.33 47.21 22.02
CA SER A 60 -27.81 45.87 22.40
C SER A 60 -28.98 45.87 23.40
N PRO A 61 -29.76 44.76 23.51
CA PRO A 61 -29.69 43.98 24.77
C PRO A 61 -29.87 42.43 24.64
N LYS A 62 -29.58 41.71 25.73
CA LYS A 62 -30.11 40.36 26.11
C LYS A 62 -31.45 40.55 26.88
N PRO A 63 -32.40 39.57 27.04
CA PRO A 63 -32.12 38.19 27.55
C PRO A 63 -33.14 37.03 27.23
N ALA A 64 -32.82 35.83 27.76
CA ALA A 64 -33.68 34.76 28.33
C ALA A 64 -34.80 34.00 27.54
N ASN A 65 -34.96 32.71 27.88
CA ASN A 65 -36.07 31.79 27.50
C ASN A 65 -37.32 32.00 28.39
N PRO A 66 -38.52 31.47 28.00
CA PRO A 66 -39.14 30.39 28.81
C PRO A 66 -39.86 29.28 27.94
N PRO A 67 -40.98 28.59 28.29
CA PRO A 67 -40.91 27.12 28.59
C PRO A 67 -41.99 26.19 27.95
N ASN A 68 -41.91 24.88 28.27
CA ASN A 68 -42.89 23.83 27.92
C ASN A 68 -44.08 23.70 28.90
N PRO A 69 -45.25 23.22 28.45
CA PRO A 69 -46.26 22.53 29.27
C PRO A 69 -46.61 21.11 28.69
N PRO A 70 -47.64 20.34 29.13
CA PRO A 70 -47.38 19.16 29.97
C PRO A 70 -48.07 17.82 29.53
N LYS A 71 -47.88 16.75 30.33
CA LYS A 71 -48.57 15.44 30.23
C LYS A 71 -49.43 15.15 31.48
N PRO A 72 -50.49 14.33 31.36
CA PRO A 72 -51.00 13.47 32.44
C PRO A 72 -50.67 11.96 32.24
N LEU A 73 -51.05 11.11 33.19
CA LEU A 73 -50.68 9.68 33.27
C LEU A 73 -51.87 8.72 33.06
N THR A 74 -51.58 7.44 32.73
CA THR A 74 -51.99 6.25 33.54
C THR A 74 -51.36 4.93 33.03
N ARG A 75 -51.50 3.85 33.83
CA ARG A 75 -51.04 2.44 33.64
C ARG A 75 -52.20 1.50 34.09
N PRO A 76 -52.21 0.14 33.95
CA PRO A 76 -51.11 -0.85 33.89
C PRO A 76 -50.74 -1.32 32.43
N SER A 77 -50.62 -2.57 31.92
CA SER A 77 -50.94 -3.98 32.31
C SER A 77 -50.08 -5.04 31.56
N ARG A 78 -50.38 -6.34 31.77
CA ARG A 78 -49.79 -7.59 31.22
C ARG A 78 -50.89 -8.70 31.31
N PRO A 79 -50.76 -9.95 30.78
CA PRO A 79 -49.77 -10.55 29.86
C PRO A 79 -50.33 -11.54 28.78
N ARG A 80 -49.42 -12.14 27.97
CA ARG A 80 -49.38 -13.54 27.42
C ARG A 80 -50.35 -14.09 26.33
N GLN A 81 -49.69 -14.72 25.33
CA GLN A 81 -49.92 -16.06 24.70
C GLN A 81 -50.81 -16.32 23.45
N HIS A 82 -50.28 -17.27 22.66
CA HIS A 82 -50.75 -18.11 21.53
C HIS A 82 -52.18 -17.99 20.95
N SER A 83 -52.29 -18.09 19.62
CA SER A 83 -52.79 -19.30 18.90
C SER A 83 -52.73 -19.15 17.36
N SER A 84 -53.03 -20.23 16.62
CA SER A 84 -52.90 -20.35 15.15
C SER A 84 -54.27 -20.25 14.41
N PRO A 85 -54.31 -20.02 13.08
CA PRO A 85 -55.54 -19.68 12.34
C PRO A 85 -56.22 -20.85 11.61
N PRO A 86 -57.52 -20.70 11.26
CA PRO A 86 -58.14 -21.37 10.11
C PRO A 86 -59.04 -20.38 9.28
N PRO A 87 -59.91 -20.80 8.32
CA PRO A 87 -59.50 -21.17 6.95
C PRO A 87 -60.46 -20.69 5.81
N ALA A 88 -60.23 -21.24 4.59
CA ALA A 88 -61.17 -21.43 3.46
C ALA A 88 -61.40 -20.31 2.41
N GLY A 89 -61.65 -20.75 1.16
CA GLY A 89 -62.13 -19.95 0.00
C GLY A 89 -63.59 -20.29 -0.34
N PRO A 90 -64.03 -20.53 -1.60
CA PRO A 90 -63.30 -20.55 -2.89
C PRO A 90 -64.01 -19.79 -4.04
N SER A 91 -63.48 -19.82 -5.27
CA SER A 91 -64.25 -20.00 -6.53
C SER A 91 -63.33 -20.01 -7.78
N SER A 92 -63.85 -20.50 -8.90
CA SER A 92 -63.15 -20.71 -10.17
C SER A 92 -64.05 -20.34 -11.35
N PHE A 93 -63.51 -19.92 -12.51
CA PHE A 93 -64.01 -20.32 -13.84
C PHE A 93 -63.06 -19.85 -14.99
N THR A 94 -63.21 -20.50 -16.16
CA THR A 94 -62.50 -20.36 -17.44
C THR A 94 -63.49 -20.72 -18.57
N PRO A 95 -63.17 -20.65 -19.89
CA PRO A 95 -62.12 -19.92 -20.64
C PRO A 95 -62.71 -19.10 -21.82
N LEU A 96 -61.88 -18.53 -22.73
CA LEU A 96 -62.19 -18.36 -24.16
C LEU A 96 -60.94 -17.95 -25.00
N ALA A 97 -60.98 -18.20 -26.32
CA ALA A 97 -59.94 -17.94 -27.34
C ALA A 97 -60.53 -18.16 -28.76
N PRO A 98 -59.80 -18.02 -29.89
CA PRO A 98 -58.77 -17.05 -30.30
C PRO A 98 -59.13 -16.35 -31.65
N THR A 99 -58.26 -15.46 -32.18
CA THR A 99 -58.32 -15.01 -33.60
C THR A 99 -56.94 -14.83 -34.26
N SER A 100 -56.91 -14.91 -35.59
CA SER A 100 -55.76 -15.03 -36.51
C SER A 100 -55.05 -13.67 -36.84
N SER A 101 -53.95 -13.55 -37.61
CA SER A 101 -53.64 -14.24 -38.89
C SER A 101 -52.26 -13.90 -39.54
N ARG A 102 -51.76 -14.84 -40.39
CA ARG A 102 -50.89 -14.66 -41.62
C ARG A 102 -49.45 -14.10 -41.37
N LEU A 103 -48.39 -14.40 -42.13
CA LEU A 103 -48.01 -15.24 -43.31
C LEU A 103 -46.44 -15.42 -43.27
N SER A 104 -45.66 -16.14 -44.09
CA SER A 104 -45.81 -16.93 -45.34
C SER A 104 -44.67 -17.98 -45.53
N LEU A 105 -44.80 -18.81 -46.59
CA LEU A 105 -43.78 -19.39 -47.51
C LEU A 105 -42.29 -18.98 -47.32
N SER A 106 -41.28 -19.86 -47.45
CA SER A 106 -41.19 -21.32 -47.76
C SER A 106 -39.77 -21.86 -47.37
N SER A 107 -39.18 -23.01 -47.76
CA SER A 107 -39.50 -24.08 -48.73
C SER A 107 -38.69 -25.40 -48.51
N THR A 108 -39.35 -26.55 -48.70
CA THR A 108 -38.93 -27.77 -49.45
C THR A 108 -37.60 -28.51 -49.18
N ASN A 109 -37.66 -29.56 -48.34
CA ASN A 109 -37.23 -30.97 -48.58
C ASN A 109 -37.40 -31.73 -47.23
N GLN A 110 -38.33 -32.68 -47.01
CA GLN A 110 -38.43 -34.07 -47.52
C GLN A 110 -37.21 -34.96 -47.16
N THR A 111 -37.32 -36.18 -46.59
CA THR A 111 -38.46 -37.01 -46.07
C THR A 111 -37.88 -38.07 -45.11
N PHE A 112 -38.53 -38.48 -44.01
CA PHE A 112 -39.47 -39.62 -43.82
C PHE A 112 -40.07 -39.46 -42.39
N VAL A 113 -41.36 -39.64 -42.06
CA VAL A 113 -42.19 -40.88 -42.00
C VAL A 113 -41.58 -41.88 -40.99
N GLU A 114 -42.23 -42.30 -39.88
CA GLU A 114 -43.64 -42.70 -39.67
C GLU A 114 -44.16 -42.44 -38.21
N ALA A 115 -45.42 -42.80 -37.89
CA ALA A 115 -46.11 -42.62 -36.58
C ALA A 115 -47.28 -43.66 -36.43
N PRO A 116 -48.21 -43.67 -35.43
CA PRO A 116 -48.35 -42.95 -34.15
C PRO A 116 -48.78 -43.84 -32.92
N GLY A 117 -49.05 -43.25 -31.73
CA GLY A 117 -50.22 -43.64 -30.90
C GLY A 117 -50.10 -44.15 -29.45
N LEU A 118 -50.72 -43.40 -28.52
CA LEU A 118 -51.44 -43.81 -27.28
C LEU A 118 -50.72 -44.42 -26.04
N VAL A 119 -51.43 -44.34 -24.89
CA VAL A 119 -51.13 -44.87 -23.52
C VAL A 119 -49.85 -44.27 -22.86
N ALA A 120 -49.87 -43.34 -21.90
CA ALA A 120 -50.58 -43.17 -20.61
C ALA A 120 -49.95 -43.89 -19.39
N ALA A 121 -49.76 -43.10 -18.31
CA ALA A 121 -49.25 -43.44 -16.96
C ALA A 121 -47.73 -43.60 -16.73
N LEU A 122 -47.28 -43.05 -15.58
CA LEU A 122 -45.98 -43.20 -14.87
C LEU A 122 -44.69 -42.75 -15.60
N PRO A 123 -43.96 -41.77 -15.00
CA PRO A 123 -42.64 -42.12 -14.46
C PRO A 123 -42.26 -41.38 -13.15
N SER A 124 -43.04 -41.56 -12.07
CA SER A 124 -42.68 -41.03 -10.74
C SER A 124 -41.71 -41.94 -9.96
N LEU A 125 -41.93 -43.26 -10.01
CA LEU A 125 -41.19 -44.26 -9.22
C LEU A 125 -39.72 -44.42 -9.64
N ALA A 126 -39.44 -44.43 -10.95
CA ALA A 126 -38.07 -44.57 -11.48
C ALA A 126 -37.13 -43.42 -11.05
N ARG A 127 -37.68 -42.21 -10.85
CA ARG A 127 -36.93 -41.07 -10.31
C ARG A 127 -36.57 -41.25 -8.83
N GLN A 128 -37.46 -41.86 -8.04
CA GLN A 128 -37.18 -42.13 -6.63
C GLN A 128 -36.16 -43.25 -6.44
N SER A 129 -36.26 -44.36 -7.18
CA SER A 129 -35.25 -45.45 -7.10
C SER A 129 -33.86 -44.98 -7.52
N THR A 130 -33.75 -44.18 -8.59
CA THR A 130 -32.46 -43.61 -9.02
C THR A 130 -31.83 -42.74 -7.92
N ILE A 131 -32.64 -41.92 -7.23
CA ILE A 131 -32.16 -41.05 -6.14
C ILE A 131 -31.74 -41.84 -4.90
N THR A 132 -32.42 -42.95 -4.57
CA THR A 132 -31.98 -43.81 -3.45
C THR A 132 -30.71 -44.57 -3.79
N THR A 133 -30.55 -45.10 -5.01
CA THR A 133 -29.31 -45.77 -5.44
C THR A 133 -28.11 -44.81 -5.45
N ILE A 134 -28.29 -43.55 -5.88
CA ILE A 134 -27.22 -42.53 -5.82
C ILE A 134 -26.81 -42.28 -4.35
N ARG A 135 -27.77 -42.02 -3.46
CA ARG A 135 -27.51 -41.79 -2.03
C ARG A 135 -26.90 -43.00 -1.31
N GLN A 136 -27.17 -44.21 -1.80
CA GLN A 136 -26.55 -45.42 -1.28
C GLN A 136 -25.07 -45.52 -1.70
N ARG A 137 -24.75 -45.27 -2.98
CA ARG A 137 -23.35 -45.20 -3.45
C ARG A 137 -22.54 -44.09 -2.78
N GLU A 138 -23.15 -42.95 -2.49
CA GLU A 138 -22.50 -41.87 -1.71
C GLU A 138 -22.11 -42.35 -0.30
N ARG A 139 -22.99 -43.11 0.37
CA ARG A 139 -22.73 -43.68 1.70
C ARG A 139 -21.70 -44.81 1.69
N GLU A 140 -21.71 -45.64 0.65
CA GLU A 140 -20.71 -46.69 0.44
C GLU A 140 -19.32 -46.05 0.22
N SER A 141 -19.20 -45.05 -0.67
CA SER A 141 -17.94 -44.31 -0.87
C SER A 141 -17.48 -43.50 0.35
N GLN A 142 -18.40 -43.05 1.21
CA GLN A 142 -18.02 -42.44 2.50
C GLN A 142 -17.45 -43.48 3.46
N ARG A 143 -18.08 -44.65 3.59
CA ARG A 143 -17.58 -45.76 4.43
C ARG A 143 -16.21 -46.26 3.97
N GLU A 144 -16.00 -46.45 2.66
CA GLU A 144 -14.70 -46.82 2.10
C GLU A 144 -13.60 -45.83 2.50
N LYS A 145 -13.90 -44.52 2.49
CA LYS A 145 -12.96 -43.47 2.90
C LYS A 145 -12.73 -43.42 4.42
N GLU A 146 -13.70 -43.81 5.24
CA GLU A 146 -13.50 -43.99 6.68
C GLU A 146 -12.65 -45.23 6.97
N THR A 147 -12.97 -46.39 6.40
CA THR A 147 -12.20 -47.63 6.55
C THR A 147 -10.77 -47.50 6.01
N GLN A 148 -10.55 -46.73 4.93
CA GLN A 148 -9.20 -46.43 4.45
C GLN A 148 -8.42 -45.56 5.47
N ARG A 149 -9.06 -44.51 6.02
CA ARG A 149 -8.46 -43.66 7.07
C ARG A 149 -8.17 -44.42 8.38
N GLU A 150 -8.96 -45.44 8.70
CA GLU A 150 -8.67 -46.33 9.85
C GLU A 150 -7.44 -47.20 9.56
N ARG A 151 -7.34 -47.82 8.37
CA ARG A 151 -6.15 -48.59 7.95
C ARG A 151 -4.88 -47.75 7.89
N ASP A 152 -4.98 -46.50 7.44
CA ASP A 152 -3.84 -45.59 7.38
C ASP A 152 -3.40 -45.15 8.79
N ARG A 153 -4.36 -44.92 9.72
CA ARG A 153 -4.05 -44.69 11.15
C ARG A 153 -3.40 -45.88 11.82
N ASP A 154 -3.88 -47.10 11.57
CA ASP A 154 -3.30 -48.31 12.17
C ASP A 154 -1.89 -48.57 11.62
N ARG A 155 -1.64 -48.29 10.32
CA ARG A 155 -0.28 -48.29 9.75
C ARG A 155 0.66 -47.28 10.42
N ASP A 156 0.20 -46.07 10.69
CA ASP A 156 1.01 -45.07 11.41
C ASP A 156 1.18 -45.43 12.89
N ARG A 157 0.27 -46.24 13.46
CA ARG A 157 0.38 -46.79 14.81
C ARG A 157 1.45 -47.87 14.91
N ASP A 158 1.46 -48.83 13.98
CA ASP A 158 2.52 -49.84 13.86
C ASP A 158 3.89 -49.18 13.66
N ARG A 159 3.97 -48.15 12.80
CA ARG A 159 5.19 -47.33 12.59
C ARG A 159 5.59 -46.48 13.79
N GLY A 160 4.66 -46.18 14.69
CA GLY A 160 4.89 -45.41 15.90
C GLY A 160 5.48 -46.25 17.06
N GLN A 161 5.48 -47.57 16.95
CA GLN A 161 5.84 -48.49 18.04
C GLN A 161 7.28 -49.05 17.93
N GLU A 162 8.04 -48.65 16.90
CA GLU A 162 9.42 -49.10 16.63
C GLU A 162 10.42 -47.92 16.58
N ARG A 163 10.24 -46.92 17.45
CA ARG A 163 11.19 -45.80 17.63
C ARG A 163 11.46 -45.52 19.10
N ASP A 164 12.60 -46.00 19.60
CA ASP A 164 13.24 -45.42 20.78
C ASP A 164 13.68 -43.96 20.45
N PRO A 165 13.66 -43.04 21.42
CA PRO A 165 13.84 -41.61 21.17
C PRO A 165 15.29 -41.13 21.06
N ASP A 166 16.26 -42.05 20.94
CA ASP A 166 17.69 -41.75 20.81
C ASP A 166 18.33 -42.47 19.60
N ILE A 167 19.29 -41.79 18.95
CA ILE A 167 20.07 -42.25 17.77
C ILE A 167 19.28 -42.39 16.46
N ALA A 168 19.28 -41.33 15.64
CA ALA A 168 18.91 -41.41 14.21
C ALA A 168 19.76 -40.50 13.30
N VAL A 169 21.03 -40.21 13.66
CA VAL A 169 22.00 -39.62 12.72
C VAL A 169 22.59 -40.73 11.87
N SER A 170 22.10 -40.88 10.63
CA SER A 170 22.74 -41.77 9.65
C SER A 170 22.47 -41.30 8.21
N THR A 171 23.50 -40.73 7.58
CA THR A 171 23.52 -40.42 6.16
C THR A 171 23.46 -41.72 5.36
N ARG A 172 22.40 -41.93 4.57
CA ARG A 172 22.26 -43.13 3.72
C ARG A 172 23.22 -43.09 2.53
N LEU A 173 24.47 -43.47 2.77
CA LEU A 173 25.34 -44.00 1.72
C LEU A 173 24.88 -45.42 1.39
N ALA A 174 24.14 -45.56 0.28
CA ALA A 174 23.78 -46.86 -0.28
C ALA A 174 24.83 -47.27 -1.33
N GLY A 175 25.22 -48.54 -1.28
CA GLY A 175 25.99 -49.21 -2.34
C GLY A 175 25.62 -50.69 -2.35
N GLY A 176 25.59 -51.29 -3.55
CA GLY A 176 25.22 -52.70 -3.74
C GLY A 176 23.92 -52.91 -4.52
N ASP A 177 24.09 -52.95 -5.85
CA ASP A 177 23.47 -53.87 -6.80
C ASP A 177 21.93 -54.02 -6.87
N GLY A 178 21.36 -53.64 -8.02
CA GLY A 178 19.98 -53.91 -8.41
C GLY A 178 19.67 -53.34 -9.80
N ASP A 179 19.65 -54.20 -10.82
CA ASP A 179 19.45 -53.84 -12.23
C ASP A 179 18.08 -53.16 -12.49
N GLY A 180 18.04 -52.13 -13.34
CA GLY A 180 16.78 -51.48 -13.73
C GLY A 180 16.91 -50.08 -14.32
N ASP A 181 17.04 -49.99 -15.65
CA ASP A 181 17.03 -48.71 -16.37
C ASP A 181 15.72 -47.95 -16.19
N GLY A 182 15.81 -46.79 -15.54
CA GLY A 182 14.73 -45.81 -15.46
C GLY A 182 15.26 -44.50 -14.87
N GLU A 183 15.12 -43.39 -15.59
CA GLU A 183 15.55 -42.06 -15.15
C GLU A 183 14.75 -41.60 -13.92
N ARG A 184 15.19 -42.01 -12.74
CA ARG A 184 14.73 -41.47 -11.47
C ARG A 184 15.48 -40.16 -11.22
N SER A 185 14.85 -39.05 -11.56
CA SER A 185 15.32 -37.73 -11.16
C SER A 185 15.37 -37.65 -9.63
N ASP A 186 16.57 -37.75 -9.04
CA ASP A 186 16.75 -37.67 -7.60
C ASP A 186 16.43 -36.26 -7.09
N VAL A 187 15.18 -36.09 -6.65
CA VAL A 187 14.71 -34.91 -5.93
C VAL A 187 15.30 -34.95 -4.53
N LEU A 188 16.17 -34.00 -4.23
CA LEU A 188 16.71 -33.80 -2.89
C LEU A 188 15.80 -32.80 -2.17
N VAL A 189 15.03 -33.28 -1.20
CA VAL A 189 14.30 -32.41 -0.28
C VAL A 189 15.27 -31.99 0.83
N GLU A 190 15.55 -30.69 0.92
CA GLU A 190 16.36 -30.13 2.01
C GLU A 190 15.40 -29.48 3.03
N GLU A 191 15.28 -30.08 4.21
CA GLU A 191 14.50 -29.53 5.32
C GLU A 191 15.20 -28.27 5.85
N LYS A 192 14.53 -27.11 5.74
CA LYS A 192 15.10 -25.80 6.10
C LYS A 192 14.16 -25.02 6.99
N ASP A 193 14.68 -24.65 8.16
CA ASP A 193 14.05 -23.77 9.15
C ASP A 193 12.65 -24.24 9.62
N VAL A 194 12.60 -24.91 10.79
CA VAL A 194 11.35 -25.08 11.55
C VAL A 194 10.82 -23.69 11.92
N LEU A 195 9.70 -23.31 11.31
CA LEU A 195 9.01 -22.06 11.55
C LEU A 195 8.11 -22.16 12.79
N ARG A 196 7.67 -20.98 13.24
CA ARG A 196 6.86 -20.81 14.43
C ARG A 196 5.53 -21.58 14.35
N ASP A 197 5.04 -22.01 15.52
CA ASP A 197 3.80 -22.78 15.72
C ASP A 197 3.77 -24.15 15.00
N GLY A 198 4.93 -24.70 14.63
CA GLY A 198 5.05 -26.07 14.08
C GLY A 198 4.89 -26.15 12.56
N GLN A 199 5.16 -25.07 11.84
CA GLN A 199 5.27 -25.06 10.38
C GLN A 199 6.68 -25.50 9.97
N THR A 200 6.81 -26.34 8.93
CA THR A 200 8.10 -26.64 8.28
C THR A 200 8.13 -26.06 6.87
N VAL A 201 9.34 -25.79 6.38
CA VAL A 201 9.59 -25.42 4.99
C VAL A 201 10.53 -26.44 4.37
N GLU A 202 10.04 -27.10 3.33
CA GLU A 202 10.81 -28.08 2.57
C GLU A 202 11.19 -27.45 1.22
N GLU A 203 12.48 -27.26 0.96
CA GLU A 203 12.96 -26.83 -0.37
C GLU A 203 13.12 -28.07 -1.26
N GLU A 204 12.35 -28.12 -2.35
CA GLU A 204 12.46 -29.17 -3.36
C GLU A 204 13.60 -28.79 -4.33
N ILE A 205 14.78 -29.40 -4.13
CA ILE A 205 15.99 -29.15 -4.91
C ILE A 205 16.11 -30.21 -6.01
N GLU A 206 15.97 -29.75 -7.24
CA GLU A 206 16.09 -30.59 -8.44
C GLU A 206 17.25 -30.06 -9.30
N GLY A 207 18.25 -30.90 -9.55
CA GLY A 207 19.45 -30.52 -10.31
C GLY A 207 20.31 -29.43 -9.66
N GLY A 208 20.31 -29.33 -8.33
CA GLY A 208 21.07 -28.31 -7.59
C GLY A 208 20.45 -26.91 -7.59
N THR A 209 19.22 -26.75 -8.05
CA THR A 209 18.45 -25.50 -7.94
C THR A 209 17.18 -25.70 -7.10
N PRO A 210 16.91 -24.86 -6.08
CA PRO A 210 15.62 -24.90 -5.37
C PRO A 210 14.53 -24.38 -6.30
N LYS A 211 13.66 -25.29 -6.77
CA LYS A 211 12.60 -24.99 -7.72
C LYS A 211 11.28 -24.63 -7.05
N LYS A 212 11.03 -25.15 -5.84
CA LYS A 212 9.83 -24.88 -5.04
C LYS A 212 10.17 -24.87 -3.55
N ALA A 213 9.33 -24.22 -2.77
CA ALA A 213 9.28 -24.35 -1.33
C ALA A 213 7.88 -24.80 -0.89
N VAL A 214 7.78 -25.88 -0.12
CA VAL A 214 6.51 -26.37 0.43
C VAL A 214 6.41 -25.91 1.87
N LEU A 215 5.41 -25.06 2.17
CA LEU A 215 5.06 -24.69 3.53
C LEU A 215 4.05 -25.71 4.07
N VAL A 216 4.45 -26.53 5.03
CA VAL A 216 3.55 -27.46 5.72
C VAL A 216 2.85 -26.71 6.86
N LEU A 217 1.52 -26.62 6.82
CA LEU A 217 0.74 -26.05 7.92
C LEU A 217 0.51 -27.07 9.06
N PRO A 218 0.29 -26.63 10.32
CA PRO A 218 0.11 -27.53 11.46
C PRO A 218 -1.16 -28.40 11.43
N ASP A 219 -2.02 -28.23 10.42
CA ASP A 219 -3.18 -29.07 10.12
C ASP A 219 -2.95 -30.06 8.95
N GLY A 220 -1.70 -30.18 8.48
CA GLY A 220 -1.31 -31.03 7.36
C GLY A 220 -1.62 -30.47 5.97
N GLN A 221 -2.00 -29.19 5.84
CA GLN A 221 -2.13 -28.55 4.53
C GLN A 221 -0.77 -28.06 4.02
N GLU A 222 -0.24 -28.75 3.01
CA GLU A 222 0.88 -28.27 2.20
C GLU A 222 0.47 -27.10 1.31
N ILE A 223 1.27 -26.02 1.32
CA ILE A 223 1.21 -24.93 0.36
C ILE A 223 2.55 -24.86 -0.36
N GLU A 224 2.63 -25.53 -1.51
CA GLU A 224 3.71 -25.36 -2.50
C GLU A 224 3.77 -23.89 -2.95
N TYR A 225 4.97 -23.30 -3.04
CA TYR A 225 5.28 -22.04 -3.71
C TYR A 225 6.33 -22.29 -4.81
N PRO A 226 6.14 -21.79 -6.04
CA PRO A 226 7.06 -22.02 -7.16
C PRO A 226 8.27 -21.08 -7.18
N ASP A 227 8.32 -20.06 -6.31
CA ASP A 227 9.46 -19.16 -6.06
C ASP A 227 10.25 -18.65 -7.29
N GLY A 228 9.53 -18.45 -8.39
CA GLY A 228 10.09 -18.17 -9.71
C GLY A 228 9.16 -18.59 -10.85
N GLY A 229 9.75 -18.75 -12.04
CA GLY A 229 9.01 -19.01 -13.28
C GLY A 229 8.44 -17.76 -13.95
N LYS A 230 8.08 -17.88 -15.23
CA LYS A 230 7.67 -16.75 -16.09
C LYS A 230 6.44 -16.02 -15.54
N GLU A 231 5.44 -16.73 -15.04
CA GLU A 231 4.20 -16.12 -14.55
C GLU A 231 4.38 -15.36 -13.23
N ALA A 232 5.22 -15.86 -12.32
CA ALA A 232 5.53 -15.18 -11.07
C ALA A 232 6.24 -13.84 -11.31
N TRP A 233 7.24 -13.83 -12.20
CA TRP A 233 7.95 -12.60 -12.57
C TRP A 233 7.08 -11.63 -13.39
N LEU A 234 6.18 -12.13 -14.24
CA LEU A 234 5.16 -11.28 -14.89
C LEU A 234 4.21 -10.65 -13.85
N ALA A 235 3.79 -11.39 -12.83
CA ALA A 235 2.97 -10.84 -11.75
C ALA A 235 3.71 -9.75 -10.95
N VAL A 236 5.03 -9.90 -10.71
CA VAL A 236 5.87 -8.84 -10.12
C VAL A 236 5.92 -7.59 -11.01
N VAL A 237 6.07 -7.74 -12.34
CA VAL A 237 6.03 -6.60 -13.29
C VAL A 237 4.65 -5.95 -13.37
N GLY A 238 3.57 -6.74 -13.35
CA GLY A 238 2.20 -6.23 -13.25
C GLY A 238 1.95 -5.46 -11.95
N GLY A 239 2.52 -5.93 -10.84
CA GLY A 239 2.49 -5.22 -9.56
C GLY A 239 3.32 -3.94 -9.54
N LEU A 240 4.49 -3.94 -10.20
CA LEU A 240 5.32 -2.75 -10.40
C LEU A 240 4.52 -1.67 -11.15
N ALA A 241 3.84 -2.03 -12.24
CA ALA A 241 2.97 -1.13 -13.00
C ALA A 241 1.78 -0.61 -12.16
N ALA A 242 1.14 -1.48 -11.36
CA ALA A 242 0.05 -1.09 -10.46
C ALA A 242 0.51 -0.10 -9.38
N LEU A 243 1.68 -0.32 -8.76
CA LEU A 243 2.21 0.50 -7.68
C LEU A 243 2.86 1.81 -8.16
N PHE A 244 3.38 1.84 -9.39
CA PHE A 244 3.80 3.08 -10.07
C PHE A 244 2.65 4.09 -10.09
N CYS A 245 1.44 3.66 -10.43
CA CYS A 245 0.26 4.50 -10.36
C CYS A 245 -0.27 4.65 -8.93
N GLY A 246 -0.59 3.54 -8.25
CA GLY A 246 -1.23 3.54 -6.93
C GLY A 246 -0.44 4.33 -5.87
N PHE A 247 0.68 3.76 -5.42
CA PHE A 247 1.47 4.38 -4.35
C PHE A 247 2.30 5.56 -4.89
N GLY A 248 2.87 5.43 -6.10
CA GLY A 248 3.72 6.46 -6.69
C GLY A 248 3.04 7.83 -6.84
N LEU A 249 1.75 7.88 -7.21
CA LEU A 249 1.03 9.15 -7.32
C LEU A 249 0.89 9.88 -5.98
N THR A 250 0.93 9.20 -4.83
CA THR A 250 0.80 9.86 -3.52
C THR A 250 1.94 10.83 -3.23
N ALA A 251 3.12 10.66 -3.84
CA ALA A 251 4.22 11.62 -3.73
C ALA A 251 3.92 12.96 -4.43
N SER A 252 3.04 12.97 -5.44
CA SER A 252 2.67 14.20 -6.19
C SER A 252 1.70 15.12 -5.43
N LEU A 253 1.18 14.69 -4.26
CA LEU A 253 0.24 15.46 -3.44
C LEU A 253 0.76 16.88 -3.11
N GLY A 254 2.05 17.05 -2.84
CA GLY A 254 2.64 18.36 -2.59
C GLY A 254 2.64 19.30 -3.82
N ALA A 255 2.83 18.73 -5.02
CA ALA A 255 2.77 19.48 -6.27
C ALA A 255 1.31 19.90 -6.59
N PHE A 256 0.34 19.01 -6.39
CA PHE A 256 -1.09 19.34 -6.48
C PHE A 256 -1.49 20.44 -5.50
N GLN A 257 -1.08 20.34 -4.23
CA GLN A 257 -1.36 21.35 -3.20
C GLN A 257 -0.80 22.74 -3.56
N THR A 258 0.42 22.80 -4.10
CA THR A 258 1.03 24.04 -4.60
C THR A 258 0.26 24.60 -5.80
N TYR A 259 -0.11 23.76 -6.77
CA TYR A 259 -0.89 24.19 -7.93
C TYR A 259 -2.27 24.73 -7.52
N TYR A 260 -2.97 24.05 -6.61
CA TYR A 260 -4.25 24.53 -6.08
C TYR A 260 -4.11 25.87 -5.35
N ARG A 261 -3.09 26.03 -4.50
CA ARG A 261 -2.85 27.28 -3.76
C ARG A 261 -2.54 28.47 -4.66
N THR A 262 -1.88 28.24 -5.80
CA THR A 262 -1.47 29.32 -6.73
C THR A 262 -2.51 29.64 -7.80
N SER A 263 -3.26 28.64 -8.28
CA SER A 263 -3.97 28.74 -9.57
C SER A 263 -5.49 28.51 -9.51
N LEU A 264 -6.00 27.76 -8.53
CA LEU A 264 -7.44 27.39 -8.44
C LEU A 264 -8.13 27.88 -7.16
N LEU A 265 -7.40 27.95 -6.05
CA LEU A 265 -7.90 28.25 -4.71
C LEU A 265 -7.03 29.34 -4.05
N SER A 266 -6.81 30.44 -4.78
CA SER A 266 -6.03 31.62 -4.33
C SER A 266 -6.47 32.17 -2.98
N ASP A 267 -7.76 32.03 -2.68
CA ASP A 267 -8.44 32.69 -1.56
C ASP A 267 -8.50 31.78 -0.31
N TYR A 268 -8.14 30.49 -0.47
CA TYR A 268 -8.15 29.51 0.61
C TYR A 268 -6.79 29.43 1.31
N SER A 269 -6.83 29.17 2.63
CA SER A 269 -5.60 28.95 3.39
C SER A 269 -4.89 27.68 2.94
N SER A 270 -3.56 27.66 2.98
CA SER A 270 -2.76 26.46 2.66
C SER A 270 -3.09 25.28 3.58
N SER A 271 -3.56 25.54 4.81
CA SER A 271 -4.05 24.51 5.74
C SER A 271 -5.38 23.91 5.28
N THR A 272 -6.30 24.73 4.76
CA THR A 272 -7.58 24.25 4.19
C THR A 272 -7.33 23.37 2.97
N ILE A 273 -6.44 23.80 2.06
CA ILE A 273 -6.09 23.02 0.85
C ILE A 273 -5.41 21.68 1.22
N ALA A 274 -4.57 21.66 2.27
CA ALA A 274 -3.91 20.44 2.75
C ALA A 274 -4.89 19.34 3.21
N TRP A 275 -6.15 19.65 3.54
CA TRP A 275 -7.15 18.62 3.85
C TRP A 275 -7.56 17.81 2.62
N VAL A 276 -7.54 18.37 1.41
CA VAL A 276 -7.84 17.64 0.16
C VAL A 276 -6.79 16.55 -0.09
N THR A 277 -5.51 16.91 0.06
CA THR A 277 -4.38 16.02 -0.20
C THR A 277 -4.12 15.06 0.97
N GLY A 278 -4.25 15.53 2.21
CA GLY A 278 -4.14 14.72 3.42
C GLY A 278 -5.23 13.64 3.53
N THR A 279 -6.47 13.95 3.15
CA THR A 279 -7.55 12.93 3.15
C THR A 279 -7.40 11.88 2.06
N GLN A 280 -6.80 12.20 0.89
CA GLN A 280 -6.40 11.15 -0.06
C GLN A 280 -5.40 10.18 0.59
N GLY A 281 -4.36 10.70 1.25
CA GLY A 281 -3.38 9.89 1.95
C GLY A 281 -4.00 9.02 3.05
N PHE A 282 -4.92 9.58 3.83
CA PHE A 282 -5.69 8.85 4.84
C PHE A 282 -6.51 7.71 4.21
N PHE A 283 -7.40 7.99 3.26
CA PHE A 283 -8.27 6.95 2.69
C PHE A 283 -7.52 5.89 1.88
N ALA A 284 -6.38 6.24 1.26
CA ALA A 284 -5.52 5.28 0.57
C ALA A 284 -4.98 4.18 1.50
N PHE A 285 -4.79 4.47 2.79
CA PHE A 285 -4.41 3.49 3.82
C PHE A 285 -5.61 2.98 4.63
N PHE A 286 -6.54 3.84 5.05
CA PHE A 286 -7.69 3.47 5.90
C PHE A 286 -8.56 2.37 5.27
N LEU A 287 -8.65 2.34 3.94
CA LEU A 287 -9.47 1.34 3.25
C LEU A 287 -8.84 -0.07 3.19
N THR A 288 -7.55 -0.25 3.54
CA THR A 288 -6.87 -1.56 3.43
C THR A 288 -7.46 -2.64 4.34
N ALA A 289 -8.01 -2.30 5.51
CA ALA A 289 -8.67 -3.29 6.37
C ALA A 289 -9.87 -3.94 5.67
N PHE A 290 -10.62 -3.15 4.90
CA PHE A 290 -11.74 -3.65 4.12
C PHE A 290 -11.26 -4.38 2.86
N THR A 291 -10.35 -3.77 2.09
CA THR A 291 -9.94 -4.30 0.78
C THR A 291 -8.97 -5.50 0.87
N GLY A 292 -8.29 -5.71 2.00
CA GLY A 292 -7.56 -6.94 2.29
C GLY A 292 -8.49 -8.16 2.30
N SER A 293 -9.54 -8.13 3.14
CA SER A 293 -10.56 -9.19 3.16
C SER A 293 -11.33 -9.32 1.83
N LEU A 294 -11.46 -8.20 1.08
CA LEU A 294 -12.07 -8.19 -0.25
C LEU A 294 -11.20 -8.90 -1.29
N PHE A 295 -9.88 -8.77 -1.20
CA PHE A 295 -8.90 -9.50 -1.98
C PHE A 295 -8.93 -10.99 -1.62
N ASP A 296 -8.89 -11.32 -0.32
CA ASP A 296 -8.95 -12.70 0.19
C ASP A 296 -10.22 -13.43 -0.34
N LYS A 297 -11.34 -12.69 -0.49
CA LYS A 297 -12.63 -13.20 -0.98
C LYS A 297 -12.77 -13.28 -2.51
N TYR A 298 -12.36 -12.25 -3.25
CA TYR A 298 -12.67 -12.12 -4.69
C TYR A 298 -11.45 -12.20 -5.63
N GLY A 299 -10.22 -12.25 -5.09
CA GLY A 299 -8.98 -12.23 -5.84
C GLY A 299 -8.69 -10.91 -6.54
N HIS A 300 -7.58 -10.83 -7.29
CA HIS A 300 -7.11 -9.58 -7.89
C HIS A 300 -8.05 -8.98 -8.95
N ARG A 301 -8.66 -9.78 -9.85
CA ARG A 301 -9.32 -9.26 -11.07
C ARG A 301 -10.34 -8.14 -10.82
N PRO A 302 -11.38 -8.32 -9.96
CA PRO A 302 -12.36 -7.25 -9.75
C PRO A 302 -11.76 -6.04 -9.02
N LEU A 303 -10.76 -6.23 -8.15
CA LEU A 303 -10.10 -5.14 -7.43
C LEU A 303 -9.19 -4.32 -8.35
N VAL A 304 -8.38 -4.96 -9.20
CA VAL A 304 -7.52 -4.26 -10.18
C VAL A 304 -8.37 -3.53 -11.22
N ALA A 305 -9.46 -4.15 -11.71
CA ALA A 305 -10.37 -3.51 -12.66
C ALA A 305 -11.08 -2.29 -12.05
N SER A 306 -11.69 -2.43 -10.87
CA SER A 306 -12.35 -1.31 -10.18
C SER A 306 -11.36 -0.25 -9.72
N GLY A 307 -10.18 -0.62 -9.25
CA GLY A 307 -9.09 0.29 -8.88
C GLY A 307 -8.62 1.13 -10.08
N THR A 308 -8.33 0.48 -11.21
CA THR A 308 -7.93 1.14 -12.46
C THR A 308 -9.02 2.10 -12.95
N PHE A 309 -10.28 1.66 -12.93
CA PHE A 309 -11.42 2.50 -13.29
C PHE A 309 -11.52 3.72 -12.37
N LEU A 310 -11.46 3.55 -11.05
CA LEU A 310 -11.58 4.64 -10.07
C LEU A 310 -10.42 5.63 -10.15
N VAL A 311 -9.17 5.19 -10.30
CA VAL A 311 -8.03 6.11 -10.51
C VAL A 311 -8.21 6.88 -11.82
N THR A 312 -8.48 6.19 -12.93
CA THR A 312 -8.64 6.83 -14.25
C THR A 312 -9.80 7.83 -14.24
N PHE A 313 -10.98 7.39 -13.82
CA PHE A 313 -12.18 8.23 -13.72
C PHE A 313 -11.96 9.41 -12.77
N GLY A 314 -11.32 9.19 -11.62
CA GLY A 314 -10.98 10.23 -10.66
C GLY A 314 -10.12 11.34 -11.28
N TYR A 315 -9.03 11.00 -11.98
CA TYR A 315 -8.19 12.00 -12.66
C TYR A 315 -8.87 12.64 -13.90
N MET A 316 -9.76 11.92 -14.59
CA MET A 316 -10.58 12.50 -15.66
C MET A 316 -11.58 13.53 -15.11
N MET A 317 -12.25 13.25 -13.99
CA MET A 317 -13.16 14.19 -13.31
C MET A 317 -12.41 15.35 -12.67
N LEU A 318 -11.21 15.12 -12.14
CA LEU A 318 -10.31 16.16 -11.62
C LEU A 318 -9.99 17.23 -12.68
N SER A 319 -10.01 16.87 -13.98
CA SER A 319 -9.81 17.80 -15.10
C SER A 319 -10.93 18.83 -15.28
N LEU A 320 -12.06 18.67 -14.59
CA LEU A 320 -13.28 19.50 -14.66
C LEU A 320 -13.57 20.21 -13.32
N CYS A 321 -12.69 20.05 -12.33
CA CYS A 321 -12.89 20.56 -10.97
C CYS A 321 -12.36 21.99 -10.83
N HIS A 322 -13.22 22.89 -10.38
CA HIS A 322 -12.91 24.30 -10.12
C HIS A 322 -13.16 24.72 -8.67
N ALA A 323 -14.02 24.02 -7.93
CA ALA A 323 -14.35 24.33 -6.53
C ALA A 323 -13.69 23.37 -5.54
N TYR A 324 -13.39 23.88 -4.34
CA TYR A 324 -12.75 23.12 -3.24
C TYR A 324 -13.42 21.77 -2.97
N TRP A 325 -14.76 21.72 -2.90
CA TRP A 325 -15.50 20.49 -2.60
C TRP A 325 -15.40 19.44 -3.72
N GLN A 326 -15.26 19.87 -4.99
CA GLN A 326 -15.12 18.98 -6.14
C GLN A 326 -13.75 18.28 -6.10
N LEU A 327 -12.69 19.06 -5.82
CA LEU A 327 -11.34 18.55 -5.61
C LEU A 327 -11.31 17.58 -4.42
N PHE A 328 -11.94 17.94 -3.30
CA PHE A 328 -12.04 17.09 -2.11
C PHE A 328 -12.69 15.74 -2.42
N ILE A 329 -13.84 15.71 -3.11
CA ILE A 329 -14.52 14.46 -3.50
C ILE A 329 -13.65 13.64 -4.46
N CYS A 330 -13.06 14.25 -5.49
CA CYS A 330 -12.22 13.51 -6.44
C CYS A 330 -11.00 12.87 -5.76
N HIS A 331 -10.29 13.62 -4.91
CA HIS A 331 -9.13 13.11 -4.18
C HIS A 331 -9.52 12.04 -3.13
N ALA A 332 -10.45 12.35 -2.24
CA ALA A 332 -10.76 11.51 -1.07
C ALA A 332 -11.68 10.32 -1.36
N ALA A 333 -12.69 10.50 -2.22
CA ALA A 333 -13.77 9.53 -2.42
C ALA A 333 -13.68 8.73 -3.74
N ILE A 334 -12.80 9.12 -4.68
CA ILE A 334 -12.65 8.46 -5.98
C ILE A 334 -11.20 7.98 -6.19
N ILE A 335 -10.22 8.88 -6.13
CA ILE A 335 -8.81 8.56 -6.37
C ILE A 335 -8.24 7.68 -5.24
N ALA A 336 -8.49 8.01 -3.96
CA ALA A 336 -7.95 7.25 -2.84
C ALA A 336 -8.42 5.77 -2.75
N PRO A 337 -9.72 5.44 -2.93
CA PRO A 337 -10.15 4.05 -3.04
C PRO A 337 -9.54 3.34 -4.26
N GLY A 338 -9.40 4.04 -5.39
CA GLY A 338 -8.74 3.48 -6.57
C GLY A 338 -7.28 3.09 -6.33
N ILE A 339 -6.51 4.02 -5.73
CA ILE A 339 -5.12 3.79 -5.30
C ILE A 339 -5.02 2.60 -4.34
N ASN A 340 -5.92 2.53 -3.35
CA ASN A 340 -5.96 1.47 -2.36
C ASN A 340 -6.16 0.07 -3.00
N LEU A 341 -7.10 -0.04 -3.94
CA LEU A 341 -7.38 -1.28 -4.69
C LEU A 341 -6.21 -1.69 -5.59
N MET A 342 -5.55 -0.73 -6.24
CA MET A 342 -4.33 -0.95 -7.03
C MET A 342 -3.10 -1.29 -6.17
N PHE A 343 -3.10 -0.95 -4.87
CA PHE A 343 -2.03 -1.29 -3.93
C PHE A 343 -2.19 -2.70 -3.34
N ILE A 344 -3.37 -3.04 -2.80
CA ILE A 344 -3.57 -4.31 -2.08
C ILE A 344 -3.52 -5.53 -3.00
N SER A 345 -4.00 -5.39 -4.23
CA SER A 345 -4.09 -6.48 -5.21
C SER A 345 -2.72 -7.10 -5.58
N PRO A 346 -1.69 -6.34 -5.98
CA PRO A 346 -0.38 -6.90 -6.30
C PRO A 346 0.35 -7.42 -5.05
N VAL A 347 0.21 -6.76 -3.91
CA VAL A 347 0.74 -7.22 -2.61
C VAL A 347 0.19 -8.62 -2.27
N GLY A 348 -1.11 -8.82 -2.42
CA GLY A 348 -1.75 -10.12 -2.21
C GLY A 348 -1.36 -11.16 -3.25
N VAL A 349 -1.19 -10.80 -4.53
CA VAL A 349 -0.79 -11.74 -5.59
C VAL A 349 0.66 -12.19 -5.44
N VAL A 350 1.62 -11.27 -5.30
CA VAL A 350 3.05 -11.63 -5.25
C VAL A 350 3.36 -12.50 -4.03
N GLY A 351 2.65 -12.29 -2.91
CA GLY A 351 2.68 -13.18 -1.74
C GLY A 351 2.16 -14.62 -1.95
N GLN A 352 1.52 -14.93 -3.08
CA GLN A 352 1.10 -16.31 -3.45
C GLN A 352 2.08 -17.03 -4.38
N TRP A 353 3.10 -16.33 -4.89
CA TRP A 353 4.09 -16.86 -5.83
C TRP A 353 5.47 -17.08 -5.21
N PHE A 354 5.85 -16.26 -4.22
CA PHE A 354 7.17 -16.26 -3.62
C PHE A 354 7.09 -16.39 -2.10
N PHE A 355 7.85 -17.33 -1.55
CA PHE A 355 8.04 -17.58 -0.14
C PHE A 355 9.51 -17.38 0.26
N VAL A 356 10.44 -18.00 -0.48
CA VAL A 356 11.89 -17.93 -0.25
C VAL A 356 12.50 -16.65 -0.82
N LYS A 357 12.19 -16.28 -2.07
CA LYS A 357 12.74 -15.10 -2.78
C LYS A 357 11.83 -13.88 -2.61
N ARG A 358 11.17 -13.81 -1.45
CA ARG A 358 9.97 -12.99 -1.22
C ARG A 358 10.31 -11.53 -0.99
N GLY A 359 11.35 -11.24 -0.23
CA GLY A 359 11.94 -9.91 -0.07
C GLY A 359 12.39 -9.33 -1.40
N LEU A 360 13.09 -10.10 -2.24
CA LEU A 360 13.47 -9.67 -3.60
C LEU A 360 12.25 -9.37 -4.47
N ALA A 361 11.27 -10.27 -4.52
CA ALA A 361 10.05 -10.11 -5.31
C ALA A 361 9.23 -8.89 -4.87
N PHE A 362 9.06 -8.68 -3.56
CA PHE A 362 8.42 -7.48 -3.01
C PHE A 362 9.25 -6.22 -3.27
N GLY A 363 10.57 -6.27 -3.16
CA GLY A 363 11.48 -5.14 -3.43
C GLY A 363 11.39 -4.64 -4.88
N ILE A 364 11.42 -5.56 -5.85
CA ILE A 364 11.28 -5.23 -7.28
C ILE A 364 9.87 -4.70 -7.57
N MET A 365 8.82 -5.36 -7.06
CA MET A 365 7.43 -4.88 -7.19
C MET A 365 7.30 -3.45 -6.63
N MET A 366 7.83 -3.21 -5.43
CA MET A 366 7.74 -1.94 -4.72
C MET A 366 8.64 -0.85 -5.30
N MET A 367 9.62 -1.17 -6.16
CA MET A 367 10.39 -0.16 -6.91
C MET A 367 9.51 0.71 -7.79
N GLY A 368 8.40 0.18 -8.33
CA GLY A 368 7.46 0.94 -9.17
C GLY A 368 6.95 2.20 -8.47
N ALA A 369 6.67 2.11 -7.17
CA ALA A 369 6.27 3.25 -6.35
C ALA A 369 7.36 4.33 -6.26
N SER A 370 8.65 3.96 -6.14
CA SER A 370 9.77 4.91 -6.12
C SER A 370 9.95 5.61 -7.47
N VAL A 371 9.82 4.88 -8.58
CA VAL A 371 9.88 5.47 -9.93
C VAL A 371 8.72 6.46 -10.13
N GLY A 372 7.51 6.10 -9.71
CA GLY A 372 6.36 7.01 -9.71
C GLY A 372 6.58 8.24 -8.82
N ALA A 373 7.19 8.06 -7.64
CA ALA A 373 7.48 9.13 -6.70
C ALA A 373 8.53 10.14 -7.19
N VAL A 374 9.26 9.83 -8.26
CA VAL A 374 10.10 10.80 -9.00
C VAL A 374 9.33 11.37 -10.21
N VAL A 375 8.65 10.53 -10.98
CA VAL A 375 8.00 10.92 -12.25
C VAL A 375 6.79 11.84 -12.03
N TRP A 376 5.85 11.48 -11.15
CA TRP A 376 4.57 12.20 -11.03
C TRP A 376 4.71 13.64 -10.51
N PRO A 377 5.53 13.94 -9.48
CA PRO A 377 5.73 15.34 -9.05
C PRO A 377 6.29 16.21 -10.18
N LEU A 378 7.17 15.66 -11.03
CA LEU A 378 7.74 16.39 -12.16
C LEU A 378 6.71 16.71 -13.25
N LEU A 379 5.80 15.77 -13.58
CA LEU A 379 4.67 16.07 -14.46
C LEU A 379 3.76 17.16 -13.87
N VAL A 380 3.33 17.01 -12.62
CA VAL A 380 2.37 17.93 -11.99
C VAL A 380 2.96 19.32 -11.80
N ALA A 381 4.26 19.46 -11.54
CA ALA A 381 4.91 20.77 -11.39
C ALA A 381 5.12 21.50 -12.73
N ASN A 382 5.54 20.80 -13.79
CA ASN A 382 6.02 21.44 -15.02
C ASN A 382 4.99 21.50 -16.16
N LEU A 383 4.09 20.51 -16.23
CA LEU A 383 3.22 20.31 -17.39
C LEU A 383 1.97 21.23 -17.43
N PRO A 384 1.35 21.63 -16.30
CA PRO A 384 0.20 22.54 -16.32
C PRO A 384 0.49 23.89 -16.97
N GLN A 385 1.73 24.38 -16.90
CA GLN A 385 2.16 25.63 -17.53
C GLN A 385 2.34 25.52 -19.06
N ARG A 386 2.33 24.30 -19.62
CA ARG A 386 2.52 24.05 -21.06
C ARG A 386 1.25 23.62 -21.80
N ILE A 387 0.41 22.80 -21.16
CA ILE A 387 -0.83 22.26 -21.78
C ILE A 387 -2.10 22.52 -20.97
N GLY A 388 -1.99 23.26 -19.86
CA GLY A 388 -3.06 23.42 -18.89
C GLY A 388 -3.19 22.26 -17.91
N PHE A 389 -3.78 22.54 -16.76
CA PHE A 389 -4.01 21.54 -15.71
C PHE A 389 -4.94 20.41 -16.16
N GLY A 390 -6.04 20.75 -16.84
CA GLY A 390 -7.03 19.76 -17.29
C GLY A 390 -6.43 18.67 -18.19
N TRP A 391 -5.57 19.04 -19.15
CA TRP A 391 -4.85 18.05 -19.97
C TRP A 391 -3.75 17.32 -19.20
N THR A 392 -3.05 17.99 -18.28
CA THR A 392 -2.06 17.34 -17.41
C THR A 392 -2.67 16.19 -16.60
N VAL A 393 -3.83 16.40 -15.96
CA VAL A 393 -4.46 15.35 -15.16
C VAL A 393 -5.16 14.28 -16.02
N ARG A 394 -5.65 14.62 -17.21
CA ARG A 394 -6.10 13.62 -18.20
C ARG A 394 -4.96 12.71 -18.65
N LEU A 395 -3.77 13.27 -18.92
CA LEU A 395 -2.58 12.49 -19.26
C LEU A 395 -2.18 11.53 -18.13
N ILE A 396 -2.20 11.99 -16.88
CA ILE A 396 -2.00 11.14 -15.69
C ILE A 396 -3.04 10.01 -15.68
N GLY A 397 -4.32 10.32 -15.91
CA GLY A 397 -5.40 9.33 -16.02
C GLY A 397 -5.19 8.30 -17.14
N PHE A 398 -4.74 8.71 -18.33
CA PHE A 398 -4.44 7.80 -19.44
C PHE A 398 -3.24 6.89 -19.17
N ILE A 399 -2.17 7.41 -18.54
CA ILE A 399 -1.03 6.57 -18.12
C ILE A 399 -1.48 5.57 -17.03
N CYS A 400 -2.33 6.00 -16.09
CA CYS A 400 -2.90 5.09 -15.09
C CYS A 400 -3.79 4.01 -15.69
N LEU A 401 -4.55 4.34 -16.74
CA LEU A 401 -5.33 3.37 -17.49
C LEU A 401 -4.43 2.32 -18.16
N LEU A 402 -3.35 2.74 -18.83
CA LEU A 402 -2.40 1.84 -19.48
C LEU A 402 -1.67 0.93 -18.49
N CYS A 403 -1.16 1.49 -17.38
CA CYS A 403 -0.51 0.72 -16.33
C CYS A 403 -1.48 -0.22 -15.60
N GLY A 404 -2.74 0.20 -15.38
CA GLY A 404 -3.77 -0.62 -14.76
C GLY A 404 -4.28 -1.76 -15.65
N ILE A 405 -4.43 -1.54 -16.96
CA ILE A 405 -4.68 -2.58 -17.97
C ILE A 405 -3.51 -3.57 -18.00
N THR A 406 -2.27 -3.07 -17.99
CA THR A 406 -1.06 -3.90 -17.93
C THR A 406 -1.08 -4.78 -16.67
N ALA A 407 -1.34 -4.19 -15.50
CA ALA A 407 -1.48 -4.92 -14.24
C ALA A 407 -2.62 -5.96 -14.27
N PHE A 408 -3.76 -5.66 -14.88
CA PHE A 408 -4.90 -6.57 -14.99
C PHE A 408 -4.59 -7.84 -15.80
N PHE A 409 -3.75 -7.74 -16.84
CA PHE A 409 -3.34 -8.90 -17.63
C PHE A 409 -2.12 -9.64 -17.08
N LEU A 410 -1.18 -8.93 -16.42
CA LEU A 410 0.06 -9.53 -15.90
C LEU A 410 -0.09 -10.13 -14.49
N LEU A 411 -0.98 -9.60 -13.65
CA LEU A 411 -1.29 -10.21 -12.35
C LEU A 411 -2.10 -11.49 -12.57
N LYS A 412 -1.62 -12.59 -11.98
CA LYS A 412 -2.30 -13.88 -11.99
C LYS A 412 -2.36 -14.42 -10.56
N THR A 413 -3.57 -14.60 -10.02
CA THR A 413 -3.79 -15.30 -8.75
C THR A 413 -3.56 -16.80 -8.97
N ARG A 414 -2.80 -17.45 -8.08
CA ARG A 414 -2.57 -18.91 -8.12
C ARG A 414 -3.50 -19.66 -7.18
N LEU A 415 -3.75 -19.14 -5.97
CA LEU A 415 -4.66 -19.77 -5.00
C LEU A 415 -6.12 -19.44 -5.33
N PRO A 416 -7.05 -20.42 -5.36
CA PRO A 416 -8.45 -20.12 -5.64
C PRO A 416 -9.05 -19.19 -4.57
N PRO A 417 -9.93 -18.24 -4.94
CA PRO A 417 -10.58 -17.36 -3.98
C PRO A 417 -11.39 -18.17 -2.96
N LYS A 418 -11.16 -17.93 -1.67
CA LYS A 418 -11.75 -18.67 -0.55
C LYS A 418 -12.89 -17.83 0.08
N PRO A 419 -13.83 -18.44 0.83
CA PRO A 419 -14.86 -17.68 1.53
C PRO A 419 -14.23 -16.63 2.47
N ALA A 420 -14.88 -15.47 2.56
CA ALA A 420 -14.31 -14.26 3.14
C ALA A 420 -13.76 -14.46 4.56
N GLY A 421 -12.50 -14.07 4.76
CA GLY A 421 -11.96 -13.82 6.09
C GLY A 421 -12.71 -12.68 6.79
N PRO A 422 -12.66 -12.60 8.14
CA PRO A 422 -13.27 -11.50 8.87
C PRO A 422 -12.57 -10.17 8.54
N PHE A 423 -13.32 -9.09 8.32
CA PHE A 423 -12.79 -7.73 8.10
C PHE A 423 -11.79 -7.25 9.17
N PHE A 424 -11.82 -7.84 10.36
CA PHE A 424 -10.90 -7.56 11.45
C PHE A 424 -10.53 -8.86 12.17
N TYR A 425 -9.33 -9.38 11.92
CA TYR A 425 -8.82 -10.60 12.56
C TYR A 425 -8.23 -10.28 13.95
N ALA A 426 -9.10 -10.12 14.94
CA ALA A 426 -8.72 -9.77 16.31
C ALA A 426 -7.73 -10.76 16.98
N ARG A 427 -7.66 -12.02 16.51
CA ARG A 427 -6.76 -13.05 17.05
C ARG A 427 -5.27 -12.73 16.77
N ALA A 428 -4.94 -12.00 15.69
CA ALA A 428 -3.57 -11.58 15.42
C ALA A 428 -3.00 -10.67 16.52
N PHE A 429 -3.84 -9.84 17.16
CA PHE A 429 -3.43 -8.98 18.28
C PHE A 429 -3.23 -9.74 19.61
N ARG A 430 -3.24 -11.08 19.60
CA ARG A 430 -2.72 -11.89 20.71
C ARG A 430 -1.23 -12.18 20.57
N ASP A 431 -0.63 -11.97 19.40
CA ASP A 431 0.80 -12.13 19.18
C ASP A 431 1.52 -10.81 19.52
N PRO A 432 2.37 -10.75 20.56
CA PRO A 432 3.04 -9.51 20.95
C PRO A 432 3.96 -8.97 19.85
N ALA A 433 4.54 -9.82 19.01
CA ALA A 433 5.37 -9.39 17.88
C ALA A 433 4.57 -8.63 16.82
N TYR A 434 3.38 -9.14 16.45
CA TYR A 434 2.47 -8.47 15.52
C TYR A 434 1.91 -7.15 16.09
N CYS A 435 1.60 -7.11 17.40
CA CYS A 435 1.24 -5.87 18.09
C CYS A 435 2.37 -4.82 18.02
N CYS A 436 3.62 -5.25 18.22
CA CYS A 436 4.78 -4.36 18.09
C CYS A 436 5.03 -3.92 16.65
N LEU A 437 4.81 -4.78 15.63
CA LEU A 437 4.85 -4.40 14.21
C LEU A 437 3.79 -3.34 13.88
N ALA A 438 2.58 -3.46 14.42
CA ALA A 438 1.50 -2.48 14.22
C ALA A 438 1.84 -1.12 14.87
N LEU A 439 2.38 -1.12 16.09
CA LEU A 439 2.85 0.09 16.78
C LEU A 439 4.04 0.74 16.06
N ALA A 440 5.01 -0.07 15.60
CA ALA A 440 6.12 0.39 14.78
C ALA A 440 5.64 1.04 13.48
N SER A 441 4.71 0.41 12.76
CA SER A 441 4.15 0.94 11.51
C SER A 441 3.45 2.30 11.72
N LEU A 442 2.76 2.47 12.85
CA LEU A 442 2.14 3.73 13.24
C LEU A 442 3.18 4.82 13.56
N THR A 443 4.22 4.55 14.35
CA THR A 443 5.23 5.55 14.69
C THR A 443 6.18 5.85 13.51
N TYR A 444 6.46 4.85 12.68
CA TYR A 444 7.19 4.98 11.42
C TYR A 444 6.55 6.01 10.51
N ILE A 445 5.25 5.86 10.20
CA ILE A 445 4.62 6.71 9.18
C ILE A 445 4.48 8.16 9.62
N PHE A 446 4.26 8.40 10.92
CA PHE A 446 4.29 9.75 11.51
C PHE A 446 5.60 10.45 11.15
N SER A 447 6.73 9.77 11.34
CA SER A 447 8.08 10.30 11.10
C SER A 447 8.47 10.32 9.61
N PHE A 448 8.17 9.25 8.86
CA PHE A 448 8.54 9.12 7.45
C PHE A 448 7.91 10.22 6.61
N PHE A 449 6.62 10.54 6.83
CA PHE A 449 5.99 11.66 6.14
C PHE A 449 6.36 13.04 6.72
N THR A 450 6.85 13.14 7.98
CA THR A 450 7.58 14.35 8.42
C THR A 450 8.76 14.61 7.51
N PHE A 451 9.60 13.59 7.31
CA PHE A 451 10.87 13.73 6.59
C PHE A 451 10.62 14.20 5.16
N LEU A 452 9.74 13.51 4.43
CA LEU A 452 9.40 13.84 3.05
C LEU A 452 8.84 15.25 2.88
N MET A 453 7.94 15.70 3.76
CA MET A 453 7.36 17.05 3.66
C MET A 453 8.32 18.15 4.14
N PHE A 454 9.13 17.87 5.17
CA PHE A 454 9.89 18.90 5.85
C PHE A 454 11.32 19.08 5.31
N ILE A 455 11.97 18.06 4.75
CA ILE A 455 13.38 18.14 4.32
C ILE A 455 13.62 19.26 3.29
N GLY A 456 12.74 19.41 2.30
CA GLY A 456 12.80 20.49 1.31
C GLY A 456 12.44 21.87 1.89
N THR A 457 11.50 21.92 2.83
CA THR A 457 11.11 23.15 3.54
C THR A 457 12.27 23.68 4.39
N TYR A 458 12.91 22.80 5.17
CA TYR A 458 14.10 23.11 5.96
C TYR A 458 15.26 23.57 5.07
N GLY A 459 15.49 22.92 3.93
CA GLY A 459 16.50 23.35 2.96
C GLY A 459 16.28 24.78 2.45
N GLN A 460 15.03 25.23 2.28
CA GLN A 460 14.74 26.63 1.95
C GLN A 460 14.95 27.57 3.14
N LEU A 461 14.52 27.18 4.36
CA LEU A 461 14.72 27.96 5.58
C LEU A 461 16.20 28.19 5.93
N VAL A 462 17.07 27.23 5.62
CA VAL A 462 18.54 27.31 5.81
C VAL A 462 19.26 27.89 4.57
N GLY A 463 18.52 28.33 3.55
CA GLY A 463 19.07 29.11 2.42
C GLY A 463 19.78 28.29 1.34
N MET A 464 19.50 26.99 1.18
CA MET A 464 20.11 26.13 0.14
C MET A 464 19.67 26.48 -1.31
N GLY A 465 18.89 27.54 -1.51
CA GLY A 465 18.42 28.00 -2.82
C GLY A 465 17.65 26.92 -3.60
N THR A 466 17.98 26.78 -4.88
CA THR A 466 17.35 25.80 -5.79
C THR A 466 17.55 24.35 -5.36
N LEU A 467 18.63 24.04 -4.64
CA LEU A 467 18.97 22.68 -4.22
C LEU A 467 17.96 22.11 -3.22
N ALA A 468 17.33 22.96 -2.42
CA ALA A 468 16.30 22.57 -1.44
C ALA A 468 15.14 21.79 -2.08
N SER A 469 14.69 22.23 -3.26
CA SER A 469 13.59 21.58 -3.99
C SER A 469 13.93 20.20 -4.55
N TYR A 470 15.23 19.88 -4.71
CA TYR A 470 15.67 18.56 -5.16
C TYR A 470 15.81 17.54 -4.01
N LEU A 471 15.85 17.97 -2.74
CA LEU A 471 16.05 17.05 -1.60
C LEU A 471 14.99 15.94 -1.55
N LEU A 472 13.71 16.27 -1.73
CA LEU A 472 12.63 15.26 -1.78
C LEU A 472 12.77 14.30 -2.98
N VAL A 473 13.20 14.82 -4.13
CA VAL A 473 13.44 14.00 -5.33
C VAL A 473 14.60 13.02 -5.09
N ILE A 474 15.65 13.46 -4.41
CA ILE A 474 16.81 12.64 -4.03
C ILE A 474 16.40 11.50 -3.09
N VAL A 475 15.57 11.77 -2.07
CA VAL A 475 15.04 10.73 -1.15
C VAL A 475 14.21 9.69 -1.90
N ASN A 476 13.31 10.14 -2.77
CA ASN A 476 12.45 9.24 -3.55
C ASN A 476 13.30 8.39 -4.52
N ALA A 477 14.29 8.98 -5.18
CA ALA A 477 15.19 8.29 -6.10
C ALA A 477 16.08 7.25 -5.39
N SER A 478 16.74 7.62 -4.27
CA SER A 478 17.64 6.69 -3.56
C SER A 478 16.89 5.52 -2.91
N SER A 479 15.59 5.68 -2.63
CA SER A 479 14.76 4.58 -2.13
C SER A 479 14.65 3.41 -3.13
N GLY A 480 14.64 3.65 -4.44
CA GLY A 480 14.46 2.62 -5.47
C GLY A 480 15.49 1.47 -5.37
N PRO A 481 16.81 1.77 -5.46
CA PRO A 481 17.86 0.78 -5.23
C PRO A 481 17.80 0.12 -3.85
N GLY A 482 17.43 0.88 -2.80
CA GLY A 482 17.25 0.36 -1.45
C GLY A 482 16.19 -0.73 -1.36
N ARG A 483 15.06 -0.60 -2.07
CA ARG A 483 14.00 -1.61 -2.12
C ARG A 483 14.49 -2.95 -2.65
N ILE A 484 15.31 -2.94 -3.70
CA ILE A 484 15.89 -4.17 -4.28
C ILE A 484 16.97 -4.75 -3.36
N ILE A 485 17.94 -3.93 -2.93
CA ILE A 485 19.11 -4.41 -2.17
C ILE A 485 18.68 -4.95 -0.79
N PHE A 486 17.81 -4.24 -0.07
CA PHE A 486 17.30 -4.72 1.21
C PHE A 486 16.24 -5.82 1.05
N GLY A 487 15.50 -5.84 -0.06
CA GLY A 487 14.65 -6.97 -0.44
C GLY A 487 15.45 -8.26 -0.56
N LEU A 488 16.49 -8.26 -1.40
CA LEU A 488 17.42 -9.37 -1.55
C LEU A 488 18.11 -9.73 -0.23
N SER A 489 18.54 -8.73 0.55
CA SER A 489 19.21 -8.98 1.84
C SER A 489 18.30 -9.67 2.85
N ALA A 490 16.99 -9.42 2.81
CA ALA A 490 16.03 -10.00 3.74
C ALA A 490 15.75 -11.49 3.47
N ASP A 491 15.89 -11.96 2.23
CA ASP A 491 15.73 -13.39 1.89
C ASP A 491 16.81 -14.25 2.56
N PHE A 492 18.00 -13.68 2.78
CA PHE A 492 19.11 -14.31 3.51
C PHE A 492 19.09 -14.01 5.01
N LEU A 493 18.99 -12.72 5.39
CA LEU A 493 19.18 -12.26 6.78
C LEU A 493 17.89 -12.23 7.61
N GLY A 494 16.71 -12.35 7.00
CA GLY A 494 15.42 -12.22 7.66
C GLY A 494 14.77 -10.83 7.51
N VAL A 495 13.44 -10.81 7.45
CA VAL A 495 12.64 -9.62 7.14
C VAL A 495 12.59 -8.62 8.30
N TYR A 496 12.55 -9.11 9.55
CA TYR A 496 12.62 -8.28 10.75
C TYR A 496 14.02 -7.77 11.02
N ASN A 497 15.06 -8.58 10.79
CA ASN A 497 16.46 -8.16 10.99
C ASN A 497 16.81 -6.96 10.10
N VAL A 498 16.60 -7.08 8.79
CA VAL A 498 16.90 -6.01 7.83
C VAL A 498 16.03 -4.77 8.08
N SER A 499 14.74 -4.95 8.36
CA SER A 499 13.85 -3.84 8.69
C SER A 499 14.29 -3.09 9.96
N SER A 500 14.59 -3.81 11.05
CA SER A 500 15.00 -3.20 12.33
C SER A 500 16.28 -2.36 12.17
N VAL A 501 17.29 -2.88 11.47
CA VAL A 501 18.54 -2.17 11.19
C VAL A 501 18.28 -0.92 10.34
N SER A 502 17.46 -1.03 9.28
CA SER A 502 17.14 0.12 8.43
C SER A 502 16.45 1.26 9.19
N VAL A 503 15.47 0.94 10.05
CA VAL A 503 14.74 1.94 10.84
C VAL A 503 15.61 2.52 11.95
N ALA A 504 16.54 1.73 12.53
CA ALA A 504 17.55 2.24 13.46
C ALA A 504 18.51 3.24 12.78
N VAL A 505 18.98 2.96 11.55
CA VAL A 505 19.79 3.90 10.77
C VAL A 505 19.00 5.18 10.47
N MET A 506 17.72 5.07 10.07
CA MET A 506 16.84 6.23 9.85
C MET A 506 16.64 7.05 11.13
N ALA A 507 16.56 6.43 12.31
CA ALA A 507 16.48 7.12 13.59
C ALA A 507 17.79 7.88 13.91
N VAL A 508 18.95 7.26 13.71
CA VAL A 508 20.26 7.91 13.90
C VAL A 508 20.43 9.12 12.97
N LEU A 509 20.11 8.97 11.69
CA LEU A 509 20.14 10.09 10.72
C LEU A 509 19.22 11.25 11.13
N TYR A 510 18.09 10.95 11.78
CA TYR A 510 17.18 11.95 12.34
C TYR A 510 17.80 12.75 13.49
N TRP A 511 18.51 12.09 14.40
CA TRP A 511 19.27 12.76 15.46
C TRP A 511 20.48 13.52 14.89
N CYS A 512 21.13 13.01 13.84
CA CYS A 512 22.16 13.76 13.10
C CYS A 512 21.62 15.02 12.41
N TRP A 513 20.36 15.05 11.98
CA TRP A 513 19.73 16.26 11.42
C TRP A 513 19.53 17.37 12.48
N MET A 514 19.37 17.02 13.76
CA MET A 514 19.22 18.01 14.84
C MET A 514 20.47 18.86 15.10
N THR A 515 21.65 18.47 14.60
CA THR A 515 22.89 19.27 14.76
C THR A 515 22.98 20.47 13.81
N ASN A 516 21.94 20.71 13.00
CA ASN A 516 21.92 21.66 11.88
C ASN A 516 23.10 21.45 10.90
N PRO A 517 23.19 20.25 10.28
CA PRO A 517 24.30 19.90 9.40
C PRO A 517 24.34 20.75 8.12
N PRO A 518 25.53 20.96 7.52
CA PRO A 518 25.68 21.75 6.30
C PRO A 518 24.99 21.09 5.09
N ALA A 519 24.76 21.87 4.03
CA ALA A 519 24.06 21.46 2.82
C ALA A 519 24.51 20.10 2.24
N SER A 520 25.82 19.83 2.19
CA SER A 520 26.38 18.55 1.73
C SER A 520 25.97 17.36 2.61
N ALA A 521 25.97 17.53 3.93
CA ALA A 521 25.54 16.52 4.88
C ALA A 521 24.02 16.33 4.89
N LEU A 522 23.22 17.37 4.62
CA LEU A 522 21.78 17.23 4.39
C LEU A 522 21.46 16.38 3.16
N ILE A 523 22.24 16.50 2.08
CA ILE A 523 22.12 15.65 0.89
C ILE A 523 22.51 14.20 1.23
N ALA A 524 23.59 13.99 1.98
CA ALA A 524 23.98 12.65 2.44
C ALA A 524 22.90 12.00 3.32
N ILE A 525 22.33 12.75 4.27
CA ILE A 525 21.19 12.31 5.10
C ILE A 525 20.00 11.96 4.21
N ALA A 526 19.63 12.80 3.22
CA ALA A 526 18.55 12.53 2.29
C ALA A 526 18.77 11.24 1.45
N VAL A 527 19.98 11.04 0.93
CA VAL A 527 20.35 9.83 0.16
C VAL A 527 20.21 8.57 1.04
N ILE A 528 20.87 8.55 2.20
CA ILE A 528 20.92 7.36 3.06
C ILE A 528 19.55 7.07 3.70
N PHE A 529 18.80 8.10 4.11
CA PHE A 529 17.44 7.94 4.64
C PHE A 529 16.48 7.37 3.59
N GLY A 530 16.53 7.89 2.36
CA GLY A 530 15.74 7.35 1.25
C GLY A 530 16.09 5.89 0.97
N PHE A 531 17.38 5.56 0.87
CA PHE A 531 17.88 4.20 0.67
C PHE A 531 17.40 3.24 1.77
N ALA A 532 17.59 3.60 3.04
CA ALA A 532 17.13 2.82 4.19
C ALA A 532 15.61 2.65 4.23
N SER A 533 14.83 3.68 3.87
CA SER A 533 13.35 3.60 3.83
C SER A 533 12.83 2.55 2.84
N GLY A 534 13.62 2.19 1.83
CA GLY A 534 13.29 1.13 0.87
C GLY A 534 13.12 -0.25 1.52
N ALA A 535 13.84 -0.52 2.63
CA ALA A 535 13.71 -1.77 3.36
C ALA A 535 12.33 -1.91 4.02
N PHE A 536 12.06 -1.09 5.06
CA PHE A 536 10.84 -1.20 5.85
C PHE A 536 9.58 -1.17 4.98
N VAL A 537 9.49 -0.22 4.03
CA VAL A 537 8.29 -0.07 3.19
C VAL A 537 8.07 -1.30 2.30
N SER A 538 9.11 -1.97 1.81
CA SER A 538 8.96 -3.18 0.98
C SER A 538 8.70 -4.44 1.81
N LEU A 539 9.33 -4.54 2.97
CA LEU A 539 9.31 -5.72 3.84
C LEU A 539 8.11 -5.74 4.81
N GLN A 540 7.39 -4.62 4.99
CA GLN A 540 6.23 -4.54 5.87
C GLN A 540 5.15 -5.58 5.54
N ALA A 541 4.82 -5.79 4.27
CA ALA A 541 3.83 -6.80 3.89
C ALA A 541 4.30 -8.24 4.17
N PRO A 542 5.52 -8.67 3.77
CA PRO A 542 6.14 -9.90 4.25
C PRO A 542 6.09 -10.06 5.78
N MET A 543 6.54 -9.06 6.55
CA MET A 543 6.51 -9.07 8.03
C MET A 543 5.10 -9.22 8.60
N CYS A 544 4.07 -8.62 8.01
CA CYS A 544 2.69 -8.83 8.46
C CYS A 544 2.24 -10.28 8.24
N THR A 545 2.63 -10.88 7.12
CA THR A 545 2.18 -12.22 6.72
C THR A 545 2.97 -13.38 7.32
N SER A 546 4.18 -13.18 7.87
CA SER A 546 4.89 -14.23 8.61
C SER A 546 4.20 -14.61 9.94
N HIS A 547 3.23 -13.79 10.39
CA HIS A 547 2.33 -14.12 11.51
C HIS A 547 1.01 -14.78 11.07
N ALA A 548 0.78 -14.99 9.77
CA ALA A 548 -0.46 -15.56 9.24
C ALA A 548 -0.41 -17.10 9.25
N THR A 549 -0.79 -17.70 10.38
CA THR A 549 -0.90 -19.17 10.54
C THR A 549 -1.95 -19.82 9.62
N ASP A 550 -2.90 -19.03 9.09
CA ASP A 550 -3.73 -19.40 7.94
C ASP A 550 -3.58 -18.32 6.86
N MET A 551 -3.14 -18.72 5.66
CA MET A 551 -2.95 -17.81 4.53
C MET A 551 -4.27 -17.13 4.08
N ARG A 552 -5.43 -17.64 4.51
CA ARG A 552 -6.77 -17.02 4.31
C ARG A 552 -6.95 -15.65 4.99
N VAL A 553 -6.11 -15.30 5.98
CA VAL A 553 -6.17 -14.00 6.67
C VAL A 553 -4.96 -13.10 6.38
N ALA A 554 -4.08 -13.50 5.46
CA ALA A 554 -2.87 -12.76 5.13
C ALA A 554 -3.15 -11.35 4.58
N GLY A 555 -4.10 -11.21 3.63
CA GLY A 555 -4.51 -9.91 3.11
C GLY A 555 -5.19 -9.04 4.17
N THR A 556 -6.03 -9.65 5.00
CA THR A 556 -6.65 -9.02 6.18
C THR A 556 -5.62 -8.49 7.19
N MET A 557 -4.56 -9.25 7.52
CA MET A 557 -3.54 -8.82 8.49
C MET A 557 -2.69 -7.65 7.97
N VAL A 558 -2.20 -7.73 6.72
CA VAL A 558 -1.58 -6.57 6.03
C VAL A 558 -2.54 -5.37 6.05
N GLY A 559 -3.83 -5.63 5.78
CA GLY A 559 -4.88 -4.63 5.78
C GLY A 559 -5.08 -3.92 7.11
N GLN A 560 -5.02 -4.64 8.24
CA GLN A 560 -5.19 -4.07 9.58
C GLN A 560 -3.99 -3.21 10.01
N VAL A 561 -2.75 -3.62 9.72
CA VAL A 561 -1.55 -2.82 10.06
C VAL A 561 -1.56 -1.49 9.30
N LEU A 562 -1.87 -1.53 7.99
CA LEU A 562 -1.98 -0.33 7.16
C LEU A 562 -3.20 0.56 7.52
N PHE A 563 -4.28 -0.02 8.03
CA PHE A 563 -5.40 0.74 8.60
C PHE A 563 -4.96 1.57 9.81
N PHE A 564 -4.18 1.01 10.75
CA PHE A 564 -3.63 1.79 11.86
C PHE A 564 -2.65 2.86 11.38
N GLN A 565 -1.82 2.54 10.38
CA GLN A 565 -0.92 3.48 9.72
C GLN A 565 -1.65 4.72 9.15
N SER A 566 -2.89 4.59 8.69
CA SER A 566 -3.67 5.72 8.14
C SER A 566 -3.81 6.90 9.12
N PHE A 567 -3.92 6.65 10.43
CA PHE A 567 -4.06 7.71 11.43
C PHE A 567 -2.79 8.56 11.57
N GLY A 568 -1.61 7.94 11.46
CA GLY A 568 -0.34 8.68 11.39
C GLY A 568 -0.22 9.53 10.13
N GLN A 569 -0.71 9.02 8.99
CA GLN A 569 -0.77 9.76 7.73
C GLN A 569 -1.66 11.01 7.82
N LEU A 570 -2.79 10.92 8.52
CA LEU A 570 -3.74 12.03 8.68
C LEU A 570 -3.29 13.06 9.70
N LEU A 571 -2.78 12.60 10.86
CA LEU A 571 -2.46 13.47 12.00
C LEU A 571 -1.04 14.06 11.93
N GLY A 572 -0.11 13.41 11.23
CA GLY A 572 1.27 13.89 11.08
C GLY A 572 1.37 15.30 10.51
N PRO A 573 0.98 15.55 9.24
CA PRO A 573 1.17 16.86 8.62
C PRO A 573 0.57 18.05 9.39
N PRO A 574 -0.65 17.96 9.99
CA PRO A 574 -1.17 19.00 10.89
C PRO A 574 -0.32 19.22 12.15
N ILE A 575 0.22 18.16 12.78
CA ILE A 575 1.11 18.28 13.93
C ILE A 575 2.40 19.02 13.54
N PHE A 576 3.02 18.67 12.42
CA PHE A 576 4.26 19.34 11.95
C PHE A 576 4.03 20.79 11.55
N GLY A 577 2.93 21.10 10.87
CA GLY A 577 2.52 22.47 10.59
C GLY A 577 2.34 23.32 11.85
N LYS A 578 1.87 22.72 12.95
CA LYS A 578 1.73 23.38 14.25
C LYS A 578 3.06 23.51 15.02
N LEU A 579 3.94 22.51 14.96
CA LEU A 579 5.27 22.55 15.60
C LEU A 579 6.18 23.60 14.97
N LEU A 580 6.14 23.74 13.64
CA LEU A 580 6.82 24.82 12.91
C LEU A 580 6.12 26.17 13.14
N GLY A 581 4.80 26.19 12.98
CA GLY A 581 3.95 27.37 13.13
C GLY A 581 4.18 28.47 12.09
N THR A 582 3.46 29.57 12.23
CA THR A 582 3.63 30.80 11.41
C THR A 582 4.71 31.70 12.01
N GLY A 583 5.44 32.45 11.19
CA GLY A 583 6.49 33.39 11.60
C GLY A 583 7.35 33.82 10.42
N THR A 584 8.41 34.58 10.69
CA THR A 584 9.49 34.79 9.70
C THR A 584 10.27 33.49 9.46
N ALA A 585 11.02 33.43 8.35
CA ALA A 585 11.86 32.27 8.03
C ALA A 585 12.88 31.95 9.16
N ALA A 586 13.43 32.98 9.81
CA ALA A 586 14.35 32.80 10.95
C ALA A 586 13.66 32.17 12.17
N GLU A 587 12.43 32.58 12.50
CA GLU A 587 11.66 31.96 13.58
C GLU A 587 11.23 30.52 13.26
N GLN A 588 10.90 30.23 12.00
CA GLN A 588 10.58 28.88 11.55
C GLN A 588 11.83 27.99 11.54
N ALA A 589 13.00 28.52 11.19
CA ALA A 589 14.28 27.82 11.33
C ALA A 589 14.63 27.55 12.80
N ALA A 590 14.37 28.48 13.72
CA ALA A 590 14.56 28.22 15.15
C ALA A 590 13.62 27.10 15.67
N ARG A 591 12.36 27.11 15.20
CA ARG A 591 11.32 26.13 15.57
C ARG A 591 11.43 24.78 14.85
N SER A 592 12.26 24.67 13.79
CA SER A 592 12.44 23.39 13.07
C SER A 592 12.97 22.29 13.96
N SER A 593 13.78 22.65 14.96
CA SER A 593 14.29 21.77 16.02
C SER A 593 13.19 20.93 16.68
N HIS A 594 12.01 21.50 16.94
CA HIS A 594 10.86 20.80 17.53
C HIS A 594 10.19 19.81 16.56
N ALA A 595 10.14 20.14 15.27
CA ALA A 595 9.59 19.25 14.25
C ALA A 595 10.53 18.06 13.95
N ILE A 596 11.84 18.33 13.90
CA ILE A 596 12.87 17.30 13.72
C ILE A 596 12.93 16.39 14.95
N SER A 597 12.88 16.93 16.18
CA SER A 597 12.92 16.10 17.39
C SER A 597 11.69 15.20 17.55
N PHE A 598 10.48 15.66 17.21
CA PHE A 598 9.29 14.79 17.15
C PHE A 598 9.49 13.67 16.12
N GLY A 599 9.97 14.00 14.92
CA GLY A 599 10.26 13.00 13.88
C GLY A 599 11.30 11.97 14.34
N ALA A 600 12.36 12.42 15.00
CA ALA A 600 13.41 11.58 15.57
C ALA A 600 12.90 10.67 16.70
N SER A 601 12.10 11.21 17.61
CA SER A 601 11.43 10.43 18.68
C SER A 601 10.52 9.35 18.11
N MET A 602 9.71 9.66 17.10
CA MET A 602 8.80 8.70 16.47
C MET A 602 9.54 7.62 15.67
N MET A 603 10.62 7.96 14.94
CA MET A 603 11.45 6.96 14.27
C MET A 603 12.18 6.07 15.28
N THR A 604 12.65 6.64 16.40
CA THR A 604 13.29 5.89 17.49
C THR A 604 12.29 4.94 18.14
N ALA A 605 11.05 5.37 18.39
CA ALA A 605 9.99 4.49 18.87
C ALA A 605 9.69 3.35 17.88
N SER A 606 9.70 3.62 16.56
CA SER A 606 9.56 2.57 15.54
C SER A 606 10.71 1.57 15.56
N ALA A 607 11.95 2.02 15.74
CA ALA A 607 13.12 1.15 15.85
C ALA A 607 13.00 0.25 17.10
N LEU A 608 12.64 0.83 18.25
CA LEU A 608 12.44 0.11 19.51
C LEU A 608 11.34 -0.95 19.39
N PHE A 609 10.17 -0.60 18.83
CA PHE A 609 9.09 -1.57 18.64
C PHE A 609 9.47 -2.70 17.65
N LEU A 610 10.24 -2.42 16.59
CA LEU A 610 10.75 -3.47 15.70
C LEU A 610 11.76 -4.39 16.39
N PHE A 611 12.70 -3.86 17.16
CA PHE A 611 13.61 -4.69 17.95
C PHE A 611 12.86 -5.54 18.98
N ILE A 612 11.86 -4.98 19.66
CA ILE A 612 11.02 -5.75 20.59
C ILE A 612 10.26 -6.87 19.84
N ALA A 613 9.68 -6.59 18.67
CA ALA A 613 9.03 -7.61 17.84
C ALA A 613 10.01 -8.74 17.47
N ARG A 614 11.18 -8.36 16.94
CA ARG A 614 12.25 -9.26 16.50
C ARG A 614 12.75 -10.16 17.63
N PHE A 615 13.05 -9.60 18.81
CA PHE A 615 13.50 -10.37 19.98
C PHE A 615 12.37 -11.13 20.70
N SER A 616 11.10 -10.81 20.42
CA SER A 616 9.94 -11.61 20.87
C SER A 616 9.71 -12.85 19.99
N ILE A 617 10.25 -12.88 18.76
CA ILE A 617 10.17 -14.05 17.87
C ILE A 617 11.37 -14.99 18.13
N ASP A 618 12.61 -14.47 18.07
CA ASP A 618 13.80 -15.22 18.49
C ASP A 618 14.76 -14.35 19.33
N LYS A 619 15.19 -14.89 20.48
CA LYS A 619 16.13 -14.26 21.40
C LYS A 619 17.57 -14.24 20.86
N ARG A 620 17.92 -15.13 19.93
CA ARG A 620 19.26 -15.24 19.32
C ARG A 620 19.51 -14.05 18.38
N PRO A 621 20.57 -13.23 18.59
CA PRO A 621 20.76 -11.97 17.87
C PRO A 621 21.07 -12.11 16.37
N PHE A 622 21.47 -13.31 15.93
CA PHE A 622 21.80 -13.62 14.53
C PHE A 622 20.86 -14.65 13.87
N ALA A 623 19.81 -15.10 14.57
CA ALA A 623 18.79 -15.95 13.93
C ALA A 623 18.04 -15.17 12.83
N LYS A 624 17.71 -15.86 11.74
CA LYS A 624 16.91 -15.35 10.61
C LYS A 624 15.47 -15.12 11.06
N VAL A 625 15.03 -13.86 11.05
CA VAL A 625 13.68 -13.40 11.45
C VAL A 625 13.28 -12.23 10.55
#